data_AF-A0A5M5BVA5-F1
#
_entry.id   AF-A0A5M5BVA5-F1
#
_cell.length_a   1.000
_cell.length_b   1.000
_cell.length_c   1.000
_cell.angle_alpha   90.00
_cell.angle_beta   90.00
_cell.angle_gamma   90.00
#
_symmetry.space_group_name_H-M   'P 1'
#
loop_
_entity.id
_entity.type
_entity.pdbx_description
1 polymer ?
#
loop_
_entity_poly.entity_id
_entity_poly.type
_entity_poly.pdbx_seq_one_letter_code
_entity_poly.pdbx_strand_id
1 'polypeptide(L)'
;FRAYLTNYLKSLPTVNQDLTCMVRQLQPTETGIPLELYFFSANKVWVAYEGIQADVFDHVLAIIPEFDLRVFQNPSGADLHRIGVKIEN
;
A
#
# COMPACT_ATOMS: atom_id res chain seq x y z
N PHE A 1 6.15 1.27 -10.65
CA PHE A 1 5.17 1.31 -9.54
C PHE A 1 4.73 2.73 -9.12
N ARG A 2 5.61 3.64 -8.64
CA ARG A 2 5.21 5.00 -8.20
C ARG A 2 4.33 5.76 -9.21
N ALA A 3 4.77 5.83 -10.48
CA ALA A 3 4.01 6.50 -11.54
C ALA A 3 2.63 5.87 -11.81
N TYR A 4 2.54 4.54 -11.70
CA TYR A 4 1.27 3.82 -11.80
C TYR A 4 0.32 4.23 -10.67
N LEU A 5 0.78 4.24 -9.42
CA LEU A 5 -0.04 4.66 -8.28
C LEU A 5 -0.47 6.13 -8.38
N THR A 6 0.42 7.02 -8.85
CA THR A 6 0.06 8.42 -9.10
C THR A 6 -1.08 8.54 -10.11
N ASN A 7 -1.00 7.79 -11.22
CA ASN A 7 -2.04 7.81 -12.25
C ASN A 7 -3.34 7.17 -11.76
N TYR A 8 -3.24 6.07 -11.01
CA TYR A 8 -4.39 5.43 -10.36
C TYR A 8 -5.14 6.43 -9.46
N LEU A 9 -4.46 7.07 -8.51
CA LEU A 9 -5.10 8.04 -7.60
C LEU A 9 -5.73 9.22 -8.36
N LYS A 10 -5.05 9.76 -9.37
CA LYS A 10 -5.58 10.85 -10.21
C LYS A 10 -6.78 10.43 -11.07
N SER A 11 -6.93 9.14 -11.34
CA SER A 11 -8.09 8.61 -12.08
C SER A 11 -9.34 8.45 -11.22
N LEU A 12 -9.20 8.44 -9.88
CA LEU A 12 -10.31 8.21 -8.97
C LEU A 12 -11.14 9.50 -8.80
N PRO A 13 -12.46 9.49 -9.08
CA PRO A 13 -13.32 10.64 -8.84
C PRO A 13 -13.51 10.94 -7.34
N THR A 14 -13.19 9.97 -6.48
CA THR A 14 -13.20 10.09 -5.02
C THR A 14 -11.98 10.85 -4.48
N VAL A 15 -10.93 11.03 -5.28
CA VAL A 15 -9.78 11.87 -4.95
C VAL A 15 -10.06 13.31 -5.39
N ASN A 16 -9.78 14.26 -4.51
CA ASN A 16 -9.88 15.68 -4.81
C ASN A 16 -8.74 16.09 -5.76
N GLN A 17 -9.11 16.51 -6.97
CA GLN A 17 -8.18 16.84 -8.05
C GLN A 17 -7.64 18.28 -7.97
N ASP A 18 -8.26 19.14 -7.16
CA ASP A 18 -7.84 20.53 -6.97
C ASP A 18 -6.77 20.69 -5.87
N LEU A 19 -6.54 19.64 -5.09
CA LEU A 19 -5.57 19.59 -4.01
C LEU A 19 -4.38 18.68 -4.36
N THR A 20 -3.34 18.73 -3.53
CA THR A 20 -2.13 17.93 -3.73
C THR A 20 -2.45 16.44 -3.77
N CYS A 21 -2.04 15.79 -4.87
CA CYS A 21 -2.02 14.34 -5.01
C CYS A 21 -0.60 13.91 -5.43
N MET A 22 0.08 13.16 -4.57
CA MET A 22 1.47 12.77 -4.71
C MET A 22 1.68 11.35 -4.22
N VAL A 23 2.48 10.59 -4.95
CA VAL A 23 3.08 9.34 -4.46
C VAL A 23 4.57 9.54 -4.43
N ARG A 24 5.21 9.30 -3.28
CA ARG A 24 6.67 9.43 -3.13
C ARG A 24 7.27 8.25 -2.39
N GLN A 25 8.54 7.99 -2.66
CA GLN A 25 9.34 7.09 -1.85
C GLN A 25 9.93 7.89 -0.70
N LEU A 26 9.95 7.30 0.49
CA LEU A 26 10.64 7.85 1.65
C LEU A 26 12.08 7.34 1.68
N GLN A 27 12.85 7.79 2.67
CA GLN A 27 14.21 7.30 2.88
C GLN A 27 14.21 5.78 3.08
N PRO A 28 15.15 5.04 2.46
CA PRO A 28 15.29 3.61 2.69
C PRO A 28 15.48 3.30 4.19
N THR A 29 14.90 2.18 4.62
CA THR A 29 15.02 1.64 5.97
C THR A 29 15.52 0.19 5.90
N GLU A 30 15.73 -0.42 7.06
CA GLU A 30 16.03 -1.86 7.16
C GLU A 30 14.88 -2.75 6.63
N THR A 31 13.68 -2.17 6.50
CA THR A 31 12.45 -2.85 6.04
C THR A 31 12.11 -2.53 4.57
N GLY A 32 13.05 -1.94 3.82
CA GLY A 32 12.89 -1.62 2.40
C GLY A 32 12.73 -0.13 2.12
N ILE A 33 12.06 0.21 1.02
CA ILE A 33 11.81 1.61 0.63
C ILE A 33 10.32 1.91 0.84
N PRO A 34 9.95 2.67 1.90
CA PRO A 34 8.55 3.00 2.13
C PRO A 34 7.98 3.86 1.00
N LEU A 35 6.71 3.63 0.68
CA LEU A 35 5.92 4.45 -0.24
C LEU A 35 4.86 5.23 0.53
N GLU A 36 4.85 6.53 0.35
CA GLU A 36 3.83 7.43 0.88
C GLU A 36 2.85 7.79 -0.25
N LEU A 37 1.57 7.55 0.00
CA LEU A 37 0.45 8.00 -0.83
C LEU A 37 -0.17 9.20 -0.11
N TYR A 38 -0.01 10.39 -0.67
CA TYR A 38 -0.54 11.63 -0.13
C TYR A 38 -1.61 12.18 -1.07
N PHE A 39 -2.88 12.18 -0.65
CA PHE A 39 -3.99 12.69 -1.43
C PHE A 39 -5.12 13.16 -0.52
N PHE A 40 -6.01 13.99 -1.04
CA PHE A 40 -7.22 14.43 -0.34
C PHE A 40 -8.44 13.72 -0.91
N SER A 41 -9.35 13.29 -0.04
CA SER A 41 -10.66 12.79 -0.48
C SER A 41 -11.56 13.95 -0.92
N ALA A 42 -12.32 13.76 -1.98
CA ALA A 42 -13.41 14.65 -2.38
C ALA A 42 -14.61 14.55 -1.41
N ASN A 43 -14.73 13.43 -0.70
CA ASN A 43 -15.78 13.18 0.29
C ASN A 43 -15.27 13.37 1.73
N LYS A 44 -16.01 14.14 2.53
CA LYS A 44 -15.70 14.45 3.94
C LYS A 44 -16.53 13.64 4.94
N VAL A 45 -17.49 12.86 4.47
CA VAL A 45 -18.32 12.00 5.32
C VAL A 45 -17.44 10.85 5.83
N TRP A 46 -17.33 10.72 7.15
CA TRP A 46 -16.42 9.80 7.83
C TRP A 46 -16.43 8.38 7.25
N VAL A 47 -17.60 7.73 7.20
CA VAL A 47 -17.71 6.33 6.75
C VAL A 47 -17.25 6.16 5.29
N ALA A 48 -17.60 7.11 4.42
CA ALA A 48 -17.19 7.07 3.03
C ALA A 48 -15.69 7.37 2.87
N TYR A 49 -15.15 8.29 3.67
CA TYR A 49 -13.72 8.61 3.72
C TYR A 49 -12.88 7.40 4.12
N GLU A 50 -13.31 6.64 5.12
CA GLU A 50 -12.68 5.37 5.51
C GLU A 50 -12.73 4.34 4.37
N GLY A 51 -13.88 4.19 3.71
CA GLY A 51 -14.02 3.28 2.56
C GLY A 51 -13.08 3.63 1.40
N ILE A 52 -12.94 4.92 1.07
CA ILE A 52 -12.04 5.38 0.00
C ILE A 52 -10.58 5.01 0.32
N GLN A 53 -10.15 5.15 1.58
CA GLN A 53 -8.79 4.76 1.97
C GLN A 53 -8.60 3.23 1.87
N ALA A 54 -9.57 2.45 2.34
CA ALA A 54 -9.53 0.99 2.26
C ALA A 54 -9.44 0.50 0.81
N ASP A 55 -10.32 1.01 -0.08
CA ASP A 55 -10.33 0.65 -1.50
C ASP A 55 -9.00 0.97 -2.20
N VAL A 56 -8.39 2.10 -1.85
CA VAL A 56 -7.06 2.47 -2.36
C VAL A 56 -6.00 1.46 -1.92
N PHE A 57 -5.99 1.07 -0.64
CA PHE A 57 -5.01 0.11 -0.12
C PHE A 57 -5.23 -1.30 -0.66
N ASP A 58 -6.48 -1.76 -0.79
CA ASP A 58 -6.80 -3.06 -1.36
C ASP A 58 -6.28 -3.18 -2.81
N HIS A 59 -6.50 -2.14 -3.62
CA HIS A 59 -5.96 -2.08 -4.99
C HIS A 59 -4.43 -2.08 -5.01
N VAL A 60 -3.80 -1.28 -4.13
CA VAL A 60 -2.34 -1.24 -4.01
C VAL A 60 -1.78 -2.63 -3.69
N LEU A 61 -2.35 -3.31 -2.70
CA LEU A 61 -1.90 -4.65 -2.29
C LEU A 61 -2.11 -5.69 -3.39
N ALA A 62 -3.24 -5.61 -4.11
CA ALA A 62 -3.56 -6.54 -5.18
C ALA A 62 -2.60 -6.44 -6.38
N ILE A 63 -2.15 -5.22 -6.73
CA ILE A 63 -1.34 -4.98 -7.93
C ILE A 63 0.17 -5.01 -7.68
N ILE A 64 0.62 -4.96 -6.42
CA ILE A 64 2.06 -5.02 -6.07
C ILE A 64 2.80 -6.19 -6.77
N PRO A 65 2.27 -7.42 -6.80
CA PRO A 65 2.94 -8.56 -7.44
C PRO A 65 3.19 -8.38 -8.95
N GLU A 66 2.32 -7.65 -9.66
CA GLU A 66 2.45 -7.40 -11.11
C GLU A 66 3.65 -6.52 -11.47
N PHE A 67 4.25 -5.86 -10.48
CA PHE A 67 5.48 -5.07 -10.63
C PHE A 67 6.73 -5.81 -10.12
N ASP A 68 6.64 -7.12 -9.88
CA ASP A 68 7.68 -7.93 -9.23
C ASP A 68 8.08 -7.39 -7.84
N LEU A 69 7.15 -6.68 -7.17
CA LEU A 69 7.33 -6.14 -5.84
C LEU A 69 6.65 -7.02 -4.79
N ARG A 70 7.08 -6.88 -3.54
CA ARG A 70 6.49 -7.56 -2.39
C ARG A 70 6.39 -6.61 -1.21
N VAL A 71 5.33 -6.76 -0.42
CA VAL A 71 5.17 -6.04 0.84
C VAL A 71 6.12 -6.65 1.87
N PHE A 72 6.91 -5.81 2.52
CA PHE A 72 7.68 -6.25 3.68
C PHE A 72 6.73 -6.53 4.84
N GLN A 73 6.88 -7.70 5.47
CA GLN A 73 6.18 -8.08 6.69
C GLN A 73 7.22 -8.56 7.70
N ASN A 74 7.17 -8.06 8.92
CA ASN A 74 8.02 -8.59 9.99
C ASN A 74 7.63 -10.04 10.26
N PRO A 75 8.59 -10.98 10.35
CA PRO A 75 8.30 -12.35 10.74
C PRO A 75 7.56 -12.38 12.08
N SER A 76 6.47 -13.12 12.12
CA SER A 76 5.67 -13.37 13.31
C SER A 76 5.99 -14.73 13.91
N GLY A 77 5.50 -15.01 15.12
CA GLY A 77 5.67 -16.34 15.74
C GLY A 77 5.11 -17.49 14.88
N ALA A 78 4.09 -17.22 14.06
CA ALA A 78 3.53 -18.20 13.13
C ALA A 78 4.52 -18.57 12.00
N ASP A 79 5.33 -17.62 11.53
CA ASP A 79 6.36 -17.85 10.53
C ASP A 79 7.47 -18.75 11.09
N LEU A 80 7.86 -18.55 12.36
CA LEU A 80 8.84 -19.40 13.05
C LEU A 80 8.32 -20.83 13.26
N HIS A 81 7.03 -21.00 13.60
CA HIS A 81 6.42 -22.32 13.74
C HIS A 81 6.49 -23.12 12.42
N ARG A 82 6.35 -22.45 11.27
CA ARG A 82 6.44 -23.09 9.94
C ARG A 82 7.87 -23.51 9.57
N ILE A 83 8.89 -22.85 10.11
CA ILE A 83 10.30 -23.19 9.92
C ILE A 83 10.71 -24.38 10.81
N GLY A 84 10.16 -24.47 12.04
CA GLY A 84 10.50 -25.52 13.02
C GLY A 84 10.02 -26.94 12.69
N VAL A 85 9.21 -27.15 11.64
CA VAL A 85 8.65 -28.48 11.26
C VAL A 85 9.58 -29.28 10.32
N LYS A 86 10.80 -28.80 10.02
CA LYS A 86 11.81 -29.59 9.29
C LYS A 86 12.97 -30.02 10.18
N ILE A 87 12.71 -30.90 11.13
CA ILE A 87 13.72 -31.83 11.63
C ILE A 87 13.09 -33.22 11.61
N GLU A 88 13.16 -33.87 10.45
CA GLU A 88 12.92 -35.32 10.33
C GLU A 88 14.29 -36.03 10.35
N ASN A 89 14.33 -37.13 11.10
CA ASN A 89 15.49 -38.01 11.35
C ASN A 89 16.10 -38.60 10.07
#